data_AF-A0A812URK4-F1
#
_entry.id   AF-A0A812URK4-F1
#
_cell.length_a   1.000
_cell.length_b   1.000
_cell.length_c   1.000
_cell.angle_alpha   90.00
_cell.angle_beta   90.00
_cell.angle_gamma   90.00
#
_symmetry.space_group_name_H-M   'P 1'
#
loop_
_entity.id
_entity.type
_entity.pdbx_description
1 polymer ?
#
loop_
_entity_poly.entity_id
_entity_poly.type
_entity_poly.pdbx_seq_one_letter_code
_entity_poly.pdbx_strand_id
1 'polypeptide(L)'
;MPKPDSRIAAMKDRKWRFPNVVRLQDYLNTKHVRAWVGYYKSVKLQSLELVTSLIEADASPNEEDASGETALNLATQIGDGNLVKALRRDSHKKKTREFQKGLVTLQNMPLFANLHPSEFPRLVAACESRTYSEGQHVIPQNQAPQELFFVLKGRAQLMEAADAPEPGKVTILPEGAYFGENALLGGERVLGSVVALTDLTVQVLSPSALRDLGLKSSIHKRRKVHTKDFEPSELNEKLRQKSPEESELIKSALKQNEKLGPLVKLMSVADLDVVTAAAVRVDVQPNFEVIQQGSVKADHFYVVSAGELTVEKDGQKVRHLEPGGSCGELALLYRAPRAATVRALTAATLFAIHRQELRVVMQAPLKKKLEGFATLLGRVDILKHLQADEKAMLADALIERTFYKGETIIQQGEKGDTFYILYDGQVSVLVDNQEVAKLQGAGRSKSLEGPLEF
;
A
#
# COMPACT_ATOMS: atom_id res chain seq x y z
N MET A 1 -27.75 54.40 26.13
CA MET A 1 -27.77 53.15 26.93
C MET A 1 -28.96 52.31 26.50
N PRO A 2 -28.89 50.96 26.48
CA PRO A 2 -28.08 50.13 27.37
C PRO A 2 -26.80 49.55 26.74
N LYS A 3 -25.88 49.13 27.61
CA LYS A 3 -24.55 48.56 27.32
C LYS A 3 -24.64 47.17 26.67
N PRO A 4 -23.63 46.73 25.89
CA PRO A 4 -23.61 45.43 25.21
C PRO A 4 -23.71 44.21 26.14
N ASP A 5 -23.36 44.36 27.42
CA ASP A 5 -23.26 43.25 28.38
C ASP A 5 -24.59 42.66 28.83
N SER A 6 -25.72 43.36 28.66
CA SER A 6 -27.02 42.87 29.17
C SER A 6 -27.68 41.80 28.29
N ARG A 7 -27.29 41.68 27.01
CA ARG A 7 -27.82 40.63 26.11
C ARG A 7 -27.12 39.28 26.28
N ILE A 8 -25.84 39.28 26.65
CA ILE A 8 -25.07 38.05 26.89
C ILE A 8 -25.44 37.43 28.24
N ALA A 9 -25.70 38.26 29.27
CA ALA A 9 -26.19 37.78 30.56
C ALA A 9 -27.57 37.11 30.45
N ALA A 10 -28.47 37.66 29.62
CA ALA A 10 -29.80 37.08 29.38
C ALA A 10 -29.77 35.73 28.64
N MET A 11 -28.67 35.37 27.97
CA MET A 11 -28.49 34.07 27.31
C MET A 11 -28.03 32.96 28.26
N LYS A 12 -27.45 33.28 29.44
CA LYS A 12 -26.97 32.29 30.41
C LYS A 12 -28.09 31.69 31.28
N ASP A 13 -29.16 32.45 31.55
CA ASP A 13 -30.22 32.02 32.48
C ASP A 13 -31.41 31.29 31.83
N ARG A 14 -31.50 31.27 30.50
CA ARG A 14 -32.46 30.39 29.82
C ARG A 14 -31.86 29.00 29.75
N LYS A 15 -32.20 28.15 30.72
CA LYS A 15 -32.14 26.68 30.57
C LYS A 15 -32.87 26.33 29.27
N TRP A 16 -32.13 26.17 28.18
CA TRP A 16 -32.61 25.55 26.95
C TRP A 16 -32.97 24.12 27.30
N ARG A 17 -34.23 23.89 27.69
CA ARG A 17 -34.80 22.56 27.78
C ARG A 17 -35.13 22.13 26.36
N PHE A 18 -34.22 21.42 25.72
CA PHE A 18 -34.55 20.66 24.53
C PHE A 18 -35.23 19.35 24.97
N PRO A 19 -36.45 19.06 24.52
CA PRO A 19 -37.03 17.74 24.69
C PRO A 19 -36.26 16.79 23.75
N ASN A 20 -35.68 15.74 24.34
CA ASN A 20 -34.83 14.72 23.73
C ASN A 20 -33.37 15.16 23.50
N VAL A 21 -32.49 14.69 24.38
CA VAL A 21 -31.04 14.92 24.33
C VAL A 21 -30.44 14.11 23.17
N VAL A 22 -30.35 14.76 22.01
CA VAL A 22 -29.37 14.45 20.97
C VAL A 22 -28.13 15.29 21.29
N ARG A 23 -26.91 14.71 21.22
CA ARG A 23 -25.68 15.42 21.65
C ARG A 23 -25.49 16.67 20.79
N LEU A 24 -24.99 17.76 21.38
CA LEU A 24 -24.71 19.03 20.67
C LEU A 24 -23.85 18.83 19.41
N GLN A 25 -22.96 17.83 19.43
CA GLN A 25 -22.13 17.40 18.30
C GLN A 25 -22.94 16.88 17.10
N ASP A 26 -24.04 16.19 17.34
CA ASP A 26 -24.86 15.61 16.27
C ASP A 26 -25.65 16.73 15.56
N TYR A 27 -26.04 17.78 16.30
CA TYR A 27 -26.76 18.94 15.76
C TYR A 27 -25.84 19.90 14.98
N LEU A 28 -24.56 20.01 15.36
CA LEU A 28 -23.56 20.79 14.64
C LEU A 28 -23.15 20.16 13.30
N ASN A 29 -23.31 18.85 13.17
CA ASN A 29 -22.93 18.08 11.97
C ASN A 29 -24.11 17.79 11.02
N THR A 30 -25.36 18.09 11.40
CA THR A 30 -26.52 17.95 10.50
C THR A 30 -26.61 19.10 9.51
N LYS A 31 -26.51 18.79 8.20
CA LYS A 31 -26.73 19.75 7.10
C LYS A 31 -28.14 20.35 7.18
N HIS A 32 -28.21 21.65 7.46
CA HIS A 32 -29.46 22.39 7.38
C HIS A 32 -29.74 22.79 5.92
N VAL A 33 -31.02 22.79 5.53
CA VAL A 33 -31.58 23.04 4.17
C VAL A 33 -31.21 24.42 3.57
N ARG A 34 -30.33 25.21 4.20
CA ARG A 34 -29.96 26.57 3.78
C ARG A 34 -28.44 26.85 3.76
N ALA A 35 -27.60 25.82 3.61
CA ALA A 35 -26.14 25.92 3.61
C ALA A 35 -25.56 26.40 4.95
N TRP A 36 -24.27 26.13 5.18
CA TRP A 36 -23.62 26.14 6.49
C TRP A 36 -23.53 27.54 7.11
N VAL A 37 -24.30 27.76 8.18
CA VAL A 37 -24.48 29.08 8.80
C VAL A 37 -23.49 29.34 9.96
N GLY A 38 -22.71 28.34 10.38
CA GLY A 38 -21.87 28.39 11.59
C GLY A 38 -20.68 29.35 11.48
N TYR A 39 -19.81 29.17 10.49
CA TYR A 39 -18.68 30.07 10.28
C TYR A 39 -19.14 31.46 9.88
N TYR A 40 -20.09 31.53 8.96
CA TYR A 40 -20.62 32.80 8.49
C TYR A 40 -21.23 33.62 9.65
N LYS A 41 -22.04 33.01 10.52
CA LYS A 41 -22.56 33.68 11.72
C LYS A 41 -21.47 33.99 12.74
N SER A 42 -20.57 33.06 13.03
CA SER A 42 -19.52 33.29 14.04
C SER A 42 -18.56 34.40 13.63
N VAL A 43 -18.25 34.52 12.33
CA VAL A 43 -17.50 35.63 11.75
C VAL A 43 -18.32 36.93 11.76
N LYS A 44 -19.61 36.91 11.39
CA LYS A 44 -20.51 38.09 11.55
C LYS A 44 -20.63 38.57 13.00
N LEU A 45 -20.57 37.63 13.94
CA LEU A 45 -20.59 37.90 15.39
C LEU A 45 -19.21 38.30 15.93
N GLN A 46 -18.16 38.32 15.10
CA GLN A 46 -16.78 38.60 15.48
C GLN A 46 -16.29 37.73 16.66
N SER A 47 -16.77 36.48 16.73
CA SER A 47 -16.48 35.57 17.84
C SER A 47 -15.39 34.58 17.47
N LEU A 48 -14.16 34.87 17.89
CA LEU A 48 -13.01 33.97 17.71
C LEU A 48 -13.21 32.62 18.42
N GLU A 49 -13.88 32.61 19.56
CA GLU A 49 -14.17 31.40 20.34
C GLU A 49 -15.05 30.43 19.53
N LEU A 50 -16.16 30.93 18.97
CA LEU A 50 -17.04 30.11 18.13
C LEU A 50 -16.35 29.63 16.85
N VAL A 51 -15.54 30.48 16.21
CA VAL A 51 -14.74 30.08 15.04
C VAL A 51 -13.74 28.99 15.40
N THR A 52 -13.10 29.07 16.56
CA THR A 52 -12.15 28.06 17.03
C THR A 52 -12.83 26.74 17.34
N SER A 53 -14.00 26.76 18.00
CA SER A 53 -14.78 25.54 18.24
C SER A 53 -15.27 24.87 16.95
N LEU A 54 -15.59 25.66 15.91
CA LEU A 54 -15.95 25.12 14.60
C LEU A 54 -14.75 24.49 13.87
N ILE A 55 -13.55 25.08 14.01
CA ILE A 55 -12.31 24.49 13.51
C ILE A 55 -12.04 23.14 14.18
N GLU A 56 -12.22 23.05 15.50
CA GLU A 56 -12.04 21.81 16.27
C GLU A 56 -13.07 20.73 15.89
N ALA A 57 -14.26 21.13 15.45
CA ALA A 57 -15.31 20.25 14.93
C ALA A 57 -15.12 19.86 13.44
N ASP A 58 -13.98 20.18 12.82
CA ASP A 58 -13.63 19.91 11.42
C ASP A 58 -14.53 20.61 10.38
N ALA A 59 -15.24 21.67 10.75
CA ALA A 59 -16.02 22.48 9.81
C ALA A 59 -15.10 23.14 8.76
N SER A 60 -15.52 23.26 7.49
CA SER A 60 -14.68 23.85 6.42
C SER A 60 -14.74 25.40 6.39
N PRO A 61 -13.59 26.12 6.46
CA PRO A 61 -13.56 27.58 6.36
C PRO A 61 -13.75 28.11 4.92
N ASN A 62 -13.64 27.21 3.93
CA ASN A 62 -13.78 27.51 2.51
C ASN A 62 -15.16 27.12 1.96
N GLU A 63 -16.09 26.65 2.81
CA GLU A 63 -17.47 26.45 2.38
C GLU A 63 -18.10 27.79 2.00
N GLU A 64 -18.75 27.79 0.85
CA GLU A 64 -19.51 28.92 0.33
C GLU A 64 -20.93 28.88 0.86
N ASP A 65 -21.48 30.05 1.19
CA ASP A 65 -22.91 30.18 1.42
C ASP A 65 -23.70 30.18 0.09
N ALA A 66 -25.03 30.34 0.17
CA ALA A 66 -25.88 30.37 -1.02
C ALA A 66 -25.58 31.53 -2.00
N SER A 67 -24.73 32.48 -1.61
CA SER A 67 -24.27 33.60 -2.44
C SER A 67 -22.82 33.46 -2.94
N GLY A 68 -22.15 32.34 -2.63
CA GLY A 68 -20.74 32.14 -2.99
C GLY A 68 -19.74 32.78 -2.01
N GLU A 69 -20.20 33.31 -0.87
CA GLU A 69 -19.35 34.00 0.11
C GLU A 69 -18.76 33.00 1.13
N THR A 70 -17.45 33.06 1.36
CA THR A 70 -16.76 32.23 2.36
C THR A 70 -16.53 32.99 3.66
N ALA A 71 -16.39 32.25 4.75
CA ALA A 71 -16.07 32.80 6.06
C ALA A 71 -14.75 33.58 6.08
N LEU A 72 -13.76 33.13 5.30
CA LEU A 72 -12.48 33.81 5.17
C LEU A 72 -12.60 35.14 4.43
N ASN A 73 -13.39 35.20 3.36
CA ASN A 73 -13.65 36.44 2.62
C ASN A 73 -14.39 37.44 3.51
N LEU A 74 -15.43 36.99 4.22
CA LEU A 74 -16.17 37.82 5.16
C LEU A 74 -15.27 38.35 6.29
N ALA A 75 -14.42 37.50 6.89
CA ALA A 75 -13.48 37.94 7.94
C ALA A 75 -12.49 38.99 7.42
N THR A 76 -12.08 38.87 6.15
CA THR A 76 -11.19 39.83 5.48
C THR A 76 -11.90 41.16 5.22
N GLN A 77 -13.16 41.14 4.77
CA GLN A 77 -13.98 42.34 4.59
C GLN A 77 -14.24 43.07 5.90
N ILE A 78 -14.48 42.32 6.99
CA ILE A 78 -14.70 42.88 8.34
C ILE A 78 -13.39 43.45 8.93
N GLY A 79 -12.22 43.02 8.44
CA GLY A 79 -10.92 43.50 8.89
C GLY A 79 -10.45 42.88 10.22
N ASP A 80 -11.05 41.77 10.66
CA ASP A 80 -10.63 41.10 11.90
C ASP A 80 -9.39 40.23 11.67
N GLY A 81 -8.21 40.78 12.01
CA GLY A 81 -6.93 40.11 11.82
C GLY A 81 -6.77 38.80 12.58
N ASN A 82 -7.49 38.58 13.69
CA ASN A 82 -7.40 37.34 14.46
C ASN A 82 -8.24 36.23 13.81
N LEU A 83 -9.45 36.57 13.36
CA LEU A 83 -10.30 35.65 12.59
C LEU A 83 -9.66 35.27 11.26
N VAL A 84 -9.09 36.24 10.54
CA VAL A 84 -8.36 35.99 9.30
C VAL A 84 -7.18 35.05 9.54
N LYS A 85 -6.38 35.26 10.61
CA LYS A 85 -5.27 34.36 10.95
C LYS A 85 -5.75 32.94 11.28
N ALA A 86 -6.81 32.80 12.09
CA ALA A 86 -7.35 31.50 12.47
C ALA A 86 -7.88 30.72 11.26
N LEU A 87 -8.72 31.35 10.44
CA LEU A 87 -9.31 30.75 9.24
C LEU A 87 -8.27 30.43 8.17
N ARG A 88 -7.26 31.31 7.95
CA ARG A 88 -6.14 31.02 7.04
C ARG A 88 -5.33 29.83 7.51
N ARG A 89 -5.02 29.75 8.82
CA ARG A 89 -4.23 28.66 9.38
C ARG A 89 -4.95 27.32 9.24
N ASP A 90 -6.25 27.29 9.49
CA ASP A 90 -7.06 26.09 9.28
C ASP A 90 -7.14 25.70 7.79
N SER A 91 -7.42 26.67 6.92
CA SER A 91 -7.46 26.45 5.46
C SER A 91 -6.12 25.88 4.93
N HIS A 92 -4.98 26.39 5.39
CA HIS A 92 -3.66 25.84 5.05
C HIS A 92 -3.42 24.43 5.61
N LYS A 93 -3.81 24.16 6.87
CA LYS A 93 -3.71 22.82 7.45
C LYS A 93 -4.55 21.81 6.66
N LYS A 94 -5.78 22.17 6.30
CA LYS A 94 -6.68 21.32 5.52
C LYS A 94 -6.14 21.06 4.12
N LYS A 95 -5.67 22.09 3.40
CA LYS A 95 -4.99 21.91 2.11
C LYS A 95 -3.78 21.00 2.19
N THR A 96 -2.97 21.14 3.25
CA THR A 96 -1.80 20.26 3.46
C THR A 96 -2.22 18.81 3.69
N ARG A 97 -3.26 18.59 4.49
CA ARG A 97 -3.81 17.25 4.79
C ARG A 97 -4.44 16.62 3.54
N GLU A 98 -5.20 17.39 2.75
CA GLU A 98 -5.76 16.94 1.47
C GLU A 98 -4.66 16.61 0.47
N PHE A 99 -3.62 17.44 0.37
CA PHE A 99 -2.47 17.17 -0.48
C PHE A 99 -1.77 15.88 -0.08
N GLN A 100 -1.51 15.66 1.21
CA GLN A 100 -0.90 14.41 1.71
C GLN A 100 -1.79 13.20 1.45
N LYS A 101 -3.10 13.31 1.69
CA LYS A 101 -4.06 12.23 1.38
C LYS A 101 -4.08 11.92 -0.11
N GLY A 102 -4.19 12.94 -0.95
CA GLY A 102 -4.15 12.79 -2.41
C GLY A 102 -2.84 12.15 -2.88
N LEU A 103 -1.70 12.54 -2.28
CA LEU A 103 -0.40 11.96 -2.60
C LEU A 103 -0.32 10.48 -2.26
N VAL A 104 -0.69 10.10 -1.03
CA VAL A 104 -0.70 8.70 -0.60
C VAL A 104 -1.65 7.90 -1.49
N THR A 105 -2.83 8.43 -1.81
CA THR A 105 -3.75 7.61 -2.58
C THR A 105 -3.42 7.51 -4.05
N LEU A 106 -3.01 8.60 -4.72
CA LEU A 106 -2.56 8.53 -6.11
C LEU A 106 -1.35 7.57 -6.24
N GLN A 107 -0.44 7.53 -5.26
CA GLN A 107 0.65 6.55 -5.20
C GLN A 107 0.18 5.10 -5.15
N ASN A 108 -0.94 4.84 -4.47
CA ASN A 108 -1.53 3.51 -4.35
C ASN A 108 -2.50 3.18 -5.50
N MET A 109 -2.80 4.13 -6.40
CA MET A 109 -3.71 3.88 -7.50
C MET A 109 -3.04 3.04 -8.60
N PRO A 110 -3.63 1.88 -8.99
CA PRO A 110 -3.06 1.02 -10.02
C PRO A 110 -2.81 1.73 -11.36
N LEU A 111 -3.65 2.71 -11.69
CA LEU A 111 -3.54 3.52 -12.91
C LEU A 111 -2.21 4.29 -13.02
N PHE A 112 -1.64 4.70 -11.89
CA PHE A 112 -0.41 5.50 -11.80
C PHE A 112 0.80 4.69 -11.32
N ALA A 113 0.67 3.38 -11.20
CA ALA A 113 1.69 2.56 -10.55
C ALA A 113 3.00 2.41 -11.36
N ASN A 114 3.08 2.98 -12.57
CA ASN A 114 4.33 3.09 -13.36
C ASN A 114 4.95 4.50 -13.28
N LEU A 115 4.33 5.45 -12.57
CA LEU A 115 4.90 6.77 -12.35
C LEU A 115 6.01 6.71 -11.30
N HIS A 116 7.09 7.44 -11.54
CA HIS A 116 8.14 7.59 -10.55
C HIS A 116 7.63 8.38 -9.34
N PRO A 117 8.05 8.06 -8.09
CA PRO A 117 7.61 8.76 -6.88
C PRO A 117 7.72 10.31 -6.92
N SER A 118 8.68 10.84 -7.69
CA SER A 118 8.85 12.29 -7.89
C SER A 118 7.73 12.97 -8.67
N GLU A 119 6.93 12.22 -9.43
CA GLU A 119 5.87 12.76 -10.29
C GLU A 119 4.56 13.01 -9.53
N PHE A 120 4.33 12.29 -8.42
CA PHE A 120 3.09 12.39 -7.65
C PHE A 120 2.82 13.78 -7.07
N PRO A 121 3.80 14.53 -6.52
CA PRO A 121 3.56 15.90 -6.07
C PRO A 121 3.01 16.81 -7.18
N ARG A 122 3.50 16.67 -8.41
CA ARG A 122 3.03 17.44 -9.57
C ARG A 122 1.65 17.00 -10.01
N LEU A 123 1.38 15.69 -9.98
CA LEU A 123 0.07 15.12 -10.30
C LEU A 123 -1.01 15.58 -9.32
N VAL A 124 -0.75 15.49 -8.01
CA VAL A 124 -1.66 15.96 -6.95
C VAL A 124 -1.93 17.46 -7.10
N ALA A 125 -0.90 18.24 -7.42
CA ALA A 125 -1.03 19.69 -7.62
C ALA A 125 -1.88 20.03 -8.86
N ALA A 126 -1.97 19.14 -9.84
CA ALA A 126 -2.80 19.30 -11.03
C ALA A 126 -4.25 18.78 -10.83
N CYS A 127 -4.55 18.15 -9.70
CA CYS A 127 -5.90 17.73 -9.35
C CYS A 127 -6.73 18.87 -8.76
N GLU A 128 -8.02 18.89 -9.05
CA GLU A 128 -8.99 19.77 -8.43
C GLU A 128 -9.76 19.03 -7.32
N SER A 129 -9.97 19.67 -6.17
CA SER A 129 -10.86 19.14 -5.13
C SER A 129 -12.29 19.53 -5.43
N ARG A 130 -13.22 18.58 -5.46
CA ARG A 130 -14.67 18.82 -5.60
C ARG A 130 -15.45 18.12 -4.49
N THR A 131 -16.52 18.76 -4.03
CA THR A 131 -17.41 18.24 -2.99
C THR A 131 -18.82 18.06 -3.53
N TYR A 132 -19.49 17.00 -3.08
CA TYR A 132 -20.87 16.68 -3.43
C TYR A 132 -21.64 16.39 -2.15
N SER A 133 -22.88 16.88 -2.08
CA SER A 133 -23.79 16.55 -0.97
C SER A 133 -24.41 15.18 -1.18
N GLU A 134 -24.83 14.51 -0.10
CA GLU A 134 -25.63 13.29 -0.19
C GLU A 134 -26.80 13.44 -1.19
N GLY A 135 -27.00 12.43 -2.04
CA GLY A 135 -27.99 12.40 -3.11
C GLY A 135 -27.59 13.17 -4.37
N GLN A 136 -26.52 13.96 -4.36
CA GLN A 136 -26.07 14.71 -5.53
C GLN A 136 -25.40 13.77 -6.55
N HIS A 137 -25.72 13.96 -7.82
CA HIS A 137 -25.06 13.25 -8.91
C HIS A 137 -23.63 13.77 -9.11
N VAL A 138 -22.66 12.85 -9.10
CA VAL A 138 -21.29 13.11 -9.52
C VAL A 138 -21.15 12.89 -11.02
N ILE A 139 -21.78 11.81 -11.52
CA ILE A 139 -21.93 11.53 -12.95
C ILE A 139 -23.42 11.26 -13.21
N PRO A 140 -24.11 12.11 -13.99
CA PRO A 140 -25.49 11.88 -14.38
C PRO A 140 -25.65 10.63 -15.24
N GLN A 141 -26.85 10.06 -15.25
CA GLN A 141 -27.16 8.90 -16.07
C GLN A 141 -26.93 9.20 -17.56
N ASN A 142 -26.24 8.30 -18.26
CA ASN A 142 -25.92 8.39 -19.70
C ASN A 142 -24.90 9.49 -20.09
N GLN A 143 -24.12 10.01 -19.14
CA GLN A 143 -22.97 10.87 -19.46
C GLN A 143 -21.68 10.07 -19.31
N ALA A 144 -20.88 10.02 -20.37
CA ALA A 144 -19.53 9.47 -20.26
C ALA A 144 -18.69 10.40 -19.34
N PRO A 145 -17.98 9.84 -18.35
CA PRO A 145 -17.02 10.63 -17.58
C PRO A 145 -16.01 11.27 -18.53
N GLN A 146 -15.76 12.56 -18.36
CA GLN A 146 -14.70 13.28 -19.07
C GLN A 146 -13.43 13.47 -18.22
N GLU A 147 -13.50 13.09 -16.95
CA GLU A 147 -12.44 13.27 -15.96
C GLU A 147 -12.31 12.01 -15.11
N LEU A 148 -11.14 11.84 -14.48
CA LEU A 148 -10.93 10.82 -13.45
C LEU A 148 -11.31 11.41 -12.09
N PHE A 149 -12.07 10.66 -11.31
CA PHE A 149 -12.46 11.00 -9.95
C PHE A 149 -11.84 10.02 -8.97
N PHE A 150 -11.38 10.54 -7.85
CA PHE A 150 -10.78 9.78 -6.77
C PHE A 150 -11.40 10.16 -5.42
N VAL A 151 -11.90 9.19 -4.65
CA VAL A 151 -12.66 9.44 -3.40
C VAL A 151 -11.72 9.67 -2.21
N LEU A 152 -11.66 10.91 -1.71
CA LEU A 152 -10.90 11.30 -0.53
C LEU A 152 -11.67 11.12 0.79
N LYS A 153 -12.99 11.34 0.75
CA LYS A 153 -13.87 11.27 1.91
C LYS A 153 -15.29 10.90 1.47
N GLY A 154 -15.97 10.04 2.24
CA GLY A 154 -17.37 9.66 2.00
C GLY A 154 -17.54 8.43 1.11
N ARG A 155 -18.77 8.19 0.66
CA ARG A 155 -19.13 7.04 -0.19
C ARG A 155 -19.96 7.48 -1.38
N ALA A 156 -19.70 6.85 -2.53
CA ALA A 156 -20.51 7.02 -3.73
C ALA A 156 -21.13 5.68 -4.15
N GLN A 157 -22.24 5.74 -4.88
CA GLN A 157 -22.86 4.61 -5.54
C GLN A 157 -22.62 4.72 -7.03
N LEU A 158 -21.99 3.72 -7.63
CA LEU A 158 -21.89 3.53 -9.07
C LEU A 158 -22.97 2.54 -9.52
N MET A 159 -23.76 2.93 -10.50
CA MET A 159 -24.67 2.04 -11.23
C MET A 159 -24.11 1.82 -12.63
N GLU A 160 -23.98 0.57 -13.07
CA GLU A 160 -23.53 0.21 -14.41
C GLU A 160 -24.57 0.58 -15.48
N ALA A 161 -24.09 1.05 -16.63
CA ALA A 161 -24.93 1.46 -17.76
C ALA A 161 -25.65 0.27 -18.40
N ALA A 162 -26.68 0.55 -19.21
CA ALA A 162 -27.48 -0.50 -19.87
C ALA A 162 -26.67 -1.37 -20.86
N ASP A 163 -25.60 -0.82 -21.42
CA ASP A 163 -24.69 -1.44 -22.38
C ASP A 163 -23.46 -2.09 -21.70
N ALA A 164 -23.39 -2.09 -20.37
CA ALA A 164 -22.33 -2.76 -19.63
C ALA A 164 -22.51 -4.30 -19.66
N PRO A 165 -21.45 -5.09 -19.37
CA PRO A 165 -21.54 -6.55 -19.22
C PRO A 165 -22.49 -6.99 -18.11
N GLU A 166 -22.67 -6.16 -17.08
CA GLU A 166 -23.58 -6.39 -15.95
C GLU A 166 -24.48 -5.17 -15.75
N PRO A 167 -25.50 -4.96 -16.61
CA PRO A 167 -26.37 -3.78 -16.56
C PRO A 167 -27.07 -3.62 -15.21
N GLY A 168 -27.13 -2.40 -14.68
CA GLY A 168 -27.83 -2.10 -13.43
C GLY A 168 -27.14 -2.60 -12.16
N LYS A 169 -25.97 -3.25 -12.27
CA LYS A 169 -25.17 -3.58 -11.09
C LYS A 169 -24.83 -2.32 -10.30
N VAL A 170 -25.06 -2.39 -9.00
CA VAL A 170 -24.76 -1.33 -8.05
C VAL A 170 -23.47 -1.67 -7.30
N THR A 171 -22.50 -0.76 -7.34
CA THR A 171 -21.23 -0.87 -6.63
C THR A 171 -21.07 0.33 -5.70
N ILE A 172 -20.69 0.08 -4.46
CA ILE A 172 -20.38 1.14 -3.48
C ILE A 172 -18.89 1.46 -3.58
N LEU A 173 -18.59 2.73 -3.82
CA LEU A 173 -17.24 3.26 -3.92
C LEU A 173 -16.85 3.92 -2.58
N PRO A 174 -16.02 3.25 -1.75
CA PRO A 174 -15.54 3.82 -0.49
C PRO A 174 -14.39 4.83 -0.69
N GLU A 175 -13.92 5.44 0.40
CA GLU A 175 -12.66 6.19 0.42
C GLU A 175 -11.51 5.34 -0.13
N GLY A 176 -10.69 5.91 -1.02
CA GLY A 176 -9.66 5.16 -1.73
C GLY A 176 -10.11 4.56 -3.07
N ALA A 177 -11.41 4.55 -3.37
CA ALA A 177 -11.90 4.15 -4.68
C ALA A 177 -11.73 5.26 -5.74
N TYR A 178 -11.75 4.87 -7.01
CA TYR A 178 -11.71 5.80 -8.14
C TYR A 178 -12.63 5.33 -9.25
N PHE A 179 -12.99 6.26 -10.14
CA PHE A 179 -13.84 6.00 -11.30
C PHE A 179 -13.60 7.04 -12.39
N GLY A 180 -13.91 6.69 -13.64
CA GLY A 180 -13.76 7.60 -14.79
C GLY A 180 -12.40 7.51 -15.47
N GLU A 181 -11.62 6.46 -15.18
CA GLU A 181 -10.31 6.18 -15.77
C GLU A 181 -10.33 6.08 -17.30
N ASN A 182 -11.48 5.69 -17.86
CA ASN A 182 -11.67 5.62 -19.31
C ASN A 182 -11.61 6.99 -19.99
N ALA A 183 -11.94 8.07 -19.27
CA ALA A 183 -11.87 9.43 -19.76
C ALA A 183 -10.43 9.88 -20.08
N LEU A 184 -9.48 9.49 -19.24
CA LEU A 184 -8.06 9.79 -19.44
C LEU A 184 -7.45 8.97 -20.58
N LEU A 185 -8.02 7.80 -20.85
CA LEU A 185 -7.47 6.76 -21.72
C LEU A 185 -8.21 6.65 -23.06
N GLY A 186 -9.04 7.64 -23.41
CA GLY A 186 -9.78 7.72 -24.67
C GLY A 186 -10.75 6.56 -24.91
N GLY A 187 -11.42 6.08 -23.86
CA GLY A 187 -12.42 5.00 -23.96
C GLY A 187 -13.83 5.53 -24.08
N GLU A 188 -14.62 4.86 -24.91
CA GLU A 188 -16.03 5.21 -25.16
C GLU A 188 -17.01 4.56 -24.17
N ARG A 189 -16.51 3.84 -23.15
CA ARG A 189 -17.39 3.13 -22.23
C ARG A 189 -18.05 4.10 -21.25
N VAL A 190 -19.35 4.26 -21.39
CA VAL A 190 -20.20 5.09 -20.52
C VAL A 190 -20.26 4.44 -19.14
N LEU A 191 -19.90 5.18 -18.08
CA LEU A 191 -20.29 4.80 -16.72
C LEU A 191 -21.78 5.09 -16.58
N GLY A 192 -22.56 4.19 -15.99
CA GLY A 192 -24.03 4.36 -15.93
C GLY A 192 -24.43 5.62 -15.18
N SER A 193 -24.20 5.68 -13.87
CA SER A 193 -24.34 6.90 -13.07
C SER A 193 -23.56 6.79 -11.77
N VAL A 194 -23.07 7.91 -11.24
CA VAL A 194 -22.45 7.96 -9.91
C VAL A 194 -23.18 8.99 -9.05
N VAL A 195 -23.62 8.56 -7.86
CA VAL A 195 -24.36 9.39 -6.89
C VAL A 195 -23.65 9.36 -5.54
N ALA A 196 -23.53 10.52 -4.89
CA ALA A 196 -23.00 10.58 -3.53
C ALA A 196 -23.99 9.97 -2.52
N LEU A 197 -23.58 8.93 -1.78
CA LEU A 197 -24.39 8.31 -0.72
C LEU A 197 -24.23 9.00 0.63
N THR A 198 -23.11 9.71 0.79
CA THR A 198 -22.85 10.60 1.91
C THR A 198 -22.29 11.88 1.32
N ASP A 199 -22.02 12.88 2.16
CA ASP A 199 -21.13 13.97 1.78
C ASP A 199 -19.82 13.39 1.25
N LEU A 200 -19.49 13.74 0.01
CA LEU A 200 -18.43 13.14 -0.77
C LEU A 200 -17.42 14.22 -1.14
N THR A 201 -16.14 13.95 -0.89
CA THR A 201 -15.03 14.78 -1.36
C THR A 201 -14.17 13.95 -2.29
N VAL A 202 -13.89 14.49 -3.48
CA VAL A 202 -13.08 13.81 -4.49
C VAL A 202 -11.96 14.71 -4.99
N GLN A 203 -10.86 14.09 -5.42
CA GLN A 203 -9.94 14.74 -6.36
C GLN A 203 -10.36 14.42 -7.79
N VAL A 204 -10.25 15.41 -8.66
CA VAL A 204 -10.58 15.33 -10.08
C VAL A 204 -9.34 15.61 -10.89
N LEU A 205 -9.01 14.71 -11.80
CA LEU A 205 -7.92 14.89 -12.76
C LEU A 205 -8.49 14.91 -14.17
N SER A 206 -8.26 16.02 -14.87
CA SER A 206 -8.71 16.18 -16.25
C SER A 206 -7.69 15.63 -17.26
N PRO A 207 -8.15 15.19 -18.45
CA PRO A 207 -7.26 14.74 -19.52
C PRO A 207 -6.30 15.82 -20.02
N SER A 208 -6.67 17.10 -19.93
CA SER A 208 -5.78 18.23 -20.26
C SER A 208 -4.68 18.39 -19.23
N ALA A 209 -5.02 18.40 -17.93
CA ALA A 209 -4.03 18.50 -16.85
C ALA A 209 -2.96 17.39 -16.95
N LEU A 210 -3.38 16.17 -17.29
CA LEU A 210 -2.47 15.05 -17.50
C LEU A 210 -1.56 15.21 -18.72
N ARG A 211 -2.05 15.82 -19.80
CA ARG A 211 -1.25 16.13 -21.00
C ARG A 211 -0.21 17.21 -20.70
N ASP A 212 -0.61 18.24 -19.97
CA ASP A 212 0.26 19.37 -19.64
C ASP A 212 1.44 18.94 -18.76
N LEU A 213 1.25 17.90 -17.94
CA LEU A 213 2.32 17.26 -17.18
C LEU A 213 3.25 16.34 -18.01
N GLY A 214 2.93 16.07 -19.28
CA GLY A 214 3.69 15.14 -20.13
C GLY A 214 3.56 13.66 -19.72
N LEU A 215 2.59 13.33 -18.86
CA LEU A 215 2.45 11.98 -18.26
C LEU A 215 1.53 11.05 -19.05
N LYS A 216 0.95 11.52 -20.16
CA LYS A 216 -0.01 10.74 -20.96
C LYS A 216 0.59 9.43 -21.50
N SER A 217 1.87 9.42 -21.89
CA SER A 217 2.57 8.22 -22.37
C SER A 217 2.91 7.22 -21.26
N SER A 218 2.91 7.66 -20.00
CA SER A 218 3.23 6.82 -18.84
C SER A 218 2.00 6.08 -18.31
N ILE A 219 0.80 6.46 -18.75
CA ILE A 219 -0.48 5.97 -18.26
C ILE A 219 -1.08 5.07 -19.33
N HIS A 220 -1.12 3.77 -19.03
CA HIS A 220 -1.57 2.75 -19.95
C HIS A 220 -2.93 2.22 -19.50
N LYS A 221 -3.88 2.12 -20.43
CA LYS A 221 -5.06 1.27 -20.24
C LYS A 221 -4.55 -0.15 -20.03
N ARG A 222 -4.99 -0.82 -18.97
CA ARG A 222 -4.98 -2.28 -18.95
C ARG A 222 -5.73 -2.70 -20.22
N ARG A 223 -5.02 -3.22 -21.23
CA ARG A 223 -5.66 -4.09 -22.22
C ARG A 223 -6.40 -5.10 -21.36
N LYS A 224 -7.71 -5.30 -21.57
CA LYS A 224 -8.42 -6.48 -21.03
C LYS A 224 -7.83 -7.72 -21.70
N VAL A 225 -6.56 -8.00 -21.45
CA VAL A 225 -6.04 -9.35 -21.41
C VAL A 225 -6.59 -9.88 -20.09
N HIS A 226 -7.14 -11.09 -20.08
CA HIS A 226 -7.55 -11.78 -18.87
C HIS A 226 -6.33 -12.11 -17.99
N THR A 227 -5.68 -11.08 -17.47
CA THR A 227 -4.68 -11.14 -16.40
C THR A 227 -5.34 -10.46 -15.20
N LYS A 228 -6.23 -11.19 -14.53
CA LYS A 228 -6.56 -10.87 -13.13
C LYS A 228 -5.29 -11.13 -12.34
N ASP A 229 -4.32 -10.22 -12.31
CA ASP A 229 -3.39 -10.20 -11.18
C ASP A 229 -4.28 -10.13 -9.94
N PHE A 230 -4.33 -11.23 -9.20
CA PHE A 230 -5.22 -11.38 -8.06
C PHE A 230 -4.70 -10.45 -6.98
N GLU A 231 -5.38 -9.31 -6.80
CA GLU A 231 -5.27 -8.40 -5.67
C GLU A 231 -6.13 -8.99 -4.53
N PRO A 232 -5.56 -9.61 -3.48
CA PRO A 232 -6.35 -10.22 -2.40
C PRO A 232 -6.96 -9.19 -1.45
N SER A 233 -6.82 -7.90 -1.73
CA SER A 233 -7.30 -6.80 -0.88
C SER A 233 -8.84 -6.75 -0.80
N GLU A 234 -9.56 -7.47 -1.67
CA GLU A 234 -11.00 -7.75 -1.53
C GLU A 234 -11.25 -9.06 -0.76
N LEU A 235 -10.92 -9.05 0.53
CA LEU A 235 -10.89 -10.27 1.31
C LEU A 235 -12.24 -10.60 1.97
N ASN A 236 -13.00 -11.48 1.32
CA ASN A 236 -14.12 -12.20 1.90
C ASN A 236 -13.59 -13.18 2.95
N GLU A 237 -14.11 -13.15 4.17
CA GLU A 237 -13.73 -14.03 5.29
C GLU A 237 -13.81 -15.53 4.90
N LYS A 238 -14.70 -15.87 3.95
CA LYS A 238 -14.81 -17.21 3.36
C LYS A 238 -13.54 -17.68 2.64
N LEU A 239 -12.77 -16.79 2.01
CA LEU A 239 -11.53 -17.15 1.29
C LEU A 239 -10.34 -17.38 2.22
N ARG A 240 -10.46 -17.01 3.50
CA ARG A 240 -9.47 -17.33 4.56
C ARG A 240 -9.79 -18.60 5.31
N GLN A 241 -10.99 -19.16 5.16
CA GLN A 241 -11.37 -20.44 5.77
C GLN A 241 -10.53 -21.54 5.13
N LYS A 242 -9.97 -22.40 5.98
CA LYS A 242 -9.08 -23.50 5.56
C LYS A 242 -9.45 -24.74 6.34
N SER A 243 -9.34 -25.89 5.70
CA SER A 243 -9.37 -27.16 6.42
C SER A 243 -8.08 -27.33 7.26
N PRO A 244 -8.08 -28.25 8.25
CA PRO A 244 -6.87 -28.64 8.94
C PRO A 244 -5.76 -29.14 7.99
N GLU A 245 -6.16 -29.88 6.94
CA GLU A 245 -5.23 -30.41 5.92
C GLU A 245 -4.59 -29.29 5.09
N GLU A 246 -5.38 -28.30 4.66
CA GLU A 246 -4.88 -27.13 3.93
C GLU A 246 -3.93 -26.30 4.80
N SER A 247 -4.24 -26.18 6.10
CA SER A 247 -3.38 -25.48 7.06
C SER A 247 -2.03 -26.18 7.23
N GLU A 248 -2.01 -27.50 7.38
CA GLU A 248 -0.77 -28.27 7.45
C GLU A 248 0.01 -28.26 6.14
N LEU A 249 -0.67 -28.26 4.99
CA LEU A 249 -0.04 -28.13 3.68
C LEU A 249 0.71 -26.78 3.55
N ILE A 250 0.10 -25.67 3.97
CA ILE A 250 0.74 -24.34 3.96
C ILE A 250 1.97 -24.33 4.88
N LYS A 251 1.84 -24.83 6.11
CA LYS A 251 2.95 -24.90 7.07
C LYS A 251 4.10 -25.76 6.55
N SER A 252 3.79 -26.89 5.94
CA SER A 252 4.78 -27.79 5.34
C SER A 252 5.50 -27.11 4.17
N ALA A 253 4.76 -26.46 3.26
CA ALA A 253 5.32 -25.73 2.13
C ALA A 253 6.26 -24.57 2.58
N LEU A 254 5.89 -23.84 3.64
CA LEU A 254 6.74 -22.80 4.23
C LEU A 254 8.04 -23.38 4.82
N LYS A 255 7.97 -24.52 5.53
CA LYS A 255 9.13 -25.19 6.13
C LYS A 255 10.08 -25.80 5.09
N GLN A 256 9.52 -26.31 3.99
CA GLN A 256 10.27 -26.97 2.92
C GLN A 256 10.80 -26.01 1.86
N ASN A 257 10.31 -24.76 1.82
CA ASN A 257 10.82 -23.76 0.90
C ASN A 257 12.33 -23.52 1.13
N GLU A 258 13.11 -23.53 0.04
CA GLU A 258 14.56 -23.48 0.09
C GLU A 258 15.11 -22.22 0.78
N LYS A 259 14.47 -21.05 0.54
CA LYS A 259 14.94 -19.77 1.08
C LYS A 259 14.26 -19.39 2.39
N LEU A 260 12.96 -19.68 2.54
CA LEU A 260 12.20 -19.35 3.75
C LEU A 260 12.31 -20.41 4.84
N GLY A 261 12.49 -21.68 4.49
CA GLY A 261 12.52 -22.81 5.44
C GLY A 261 13.46 -22.61 6.63
N PRO A 262 14.71 -22.14 6.44
CA PRO A 262 15.61 -21.85 7.56
C PRO A 262 15.07 -20.80 8.54
N LEU A 263 14.40 -19.75 8.05
CA LEU A 263 13.77 -18.73 8.89
C LEU A 263 12.52 -19.28 9.58
N VAL A 264 11.72 -20.05 8.85
CA VAL A 264 10.48 -20.67 9.34
C VAL A 264 10.76 -21.66 10.47
N LYS A 265 11.87 -22.38 10.44
CA LYS A 265 12.30 -23.28 11.53
C LYS A 265 12.61 -22.56 12.85
N LEU A 266 12.85 -21.25 12.80
CA LEU A 266 13.09 -20.41 13.99
C LEU A 266 11.80 -19.77 14.54
N MET A 267 10.68 -19.94 13.85
CA MET A 267 9.38 -19.40 14.25
C MET A 267 8.69 -20.32 15.26
N SER A 268 7.87 -19.74 16.14
CA SER A 268 6.99 -20.53 16.98
C SER A 268 5.87 -21.17 16.18
N VAL A 269 5.18 -22.16 16.76
CA VAL A 269 3.99 -22.75 16.13
C VAL A 269 2.88 -21.70 15.98
N ALA A 270 2.70 -20.83 16.98
CA ALA A 270 1.72 -19.76 16.94
C ALA A 270 2.00 -18.74 15.82
N ASP A 271 3.26 -18.39 15.61
CA ASP A 271 3.70 -17.54 14.50
C ASP A 271 3.33 -18.16 13.14
N LEU A 272 3.58 -19.47 12.99
CA LEU A 272 3.19 -20.20 11.80
C LEU A 272 1.68 -20.26 11.61
N ASP A 273 0.91 -20.40 12.68
CA ASP A 273 -0.55 -20.36 12.64
C ASP A 273 -1.08 -19.00 12.19
N VAL A 274 -0.47 -17.89 12.64
CA VAL A 274 -0.83 -16.53 12.20
C VAL A 274 -0.64 -16.36 10.70
N VAL A 275 0.54 -16.72 10.18
CA VAL A 275 0.83 -16.63 8.72
C VAL A 275 -0.10 -17.54 7.93
N THR A 276 -0.36 -18.75 8.44
CA THR A 276 -1.26 -19.71 7.80
C THR A 276 -2.68 -19.18 7.77
N ALA A 277 -3.17 -18.57 8.86
CA ALA A 277 -4.50 -17.96 8.94
C ALA A 277 -4.66 -16.79 7.97
N ALA A 278 -3.60 -16.02 7.73
CA ALA A 278 -3.61 -14.90 6.78
C ALA A 278 -3.64 -15.33 5.30
N ALA A 279 -3.28 -16.57 4.98
CA ALA A 279 -3.28 -17.04 3.59
C ALA A 279 -4.69 -17.05 2.98
N VAL A 280 -4.79 -16.67 1.71
CA VAL A 280 -6.05 -16.53 0.97
C VAL A 280 -6.07 -17.55 -0.16
N ARG A 281 -7.18 -18.28 -0.29
CA ARG A 281 -7.38 -19.22 -1.39
C ARG A 281 -7.56 -18.47 -2.71
N VAL A 282 -6.86 -18.92 -3.74
CA VAL A 282 -6.88 -18.37 -5.10
C VAL A 282 -7.01 -19.51 -6.10
N ASP A 283 -8.09 -19.51 -6.88
CA ASP A 283 -8.27 -20.49 -7.96
C ASP A 283 -7.87 -19.85 -9.29
N VAL A 284 -7.04 -20.55 -10.06
CA VAL A 284 -6.50 -20.09 -11.35
C VAL A 284 -6.77 -21.13 -12.44
N GLN A 285 -6.92 -20.64 -13.68
CA GLN A 285 -7.15 -21.47 -14.84
C GLN A 285 -5.82 -21.86 -15.52
N PRO A 286 -5.79 -22.91 -16.37
CA PRO A 286 -4.62 -23.21 -17.19
C PRO A 286 -4.12 -21.97 -17.96
N ASN A 287 -2.80 -21.88 -18.14
CA ASN A 287 -2.07 -20.78 -18.76
C ASN A 287 -2.11 -19.43 -18.01
N PHE A 288 -2.74 -19.36 -16.85
CA PHE A 288 -2.74 -18.15 -16.03
C PHE A 288 -1.33 -17.88 -15.47
N GLU A 289 -0.79 -16.68 -15.71
CA GLU A 289 0.49 -16.24 -15.14
C GLU A 289 0.29 -15.74 -13.71
N VAL A 290 0.68 -16.55 -12.74
CA VAL A 290 0.62 -16.24 -11.30
C VAL A 290 1.67 -15.19 -10.91
N ILE A 291 2.85 -15.27 -11.54
CA ILE A 291 3.94 -14.31 -11.34
C ILE A 291 4.48 -13.96 -12.73
N GLN A 292 4.78 -12.68 -12.96
CA GLN A 292 5.44 -12.23 -14.18
C GLN A 292 6.88 -11.80 -13.89
N GLN A 293 7.84 -12.31 -14.66
CA GLN A 293 9.25 -11.91 -14.57
C GLN A 293 9.40 -10.38 -14.77
N GLY A 294 10.32 -9.78 -14.02
CA GLY A 294 10.60 -8.34 -14.04
C GLY A 294 9.56 -7.49 -13.31
N SER A 295 8.43 -8.08 -12.89
CA SER A 295 7.42 -7.35 -12.14
C SER A 295 7.97 -6.86 -10.79
N VAL A 296 7.80 -5.56 -10.55
CA VAL A 296 8.14 -4.89 -9.28
C VAL A 296 6.95 -4.78 -8.32
N LYS A 297 5.75 -5.17 -8.76
CA LYS A 297 4.46 -4.99 -8.05
C LYS A 297 3.92 -6.25 -7.40
N ALA A 298 4.71 -7.30 -7.31
CA ALA A 298 4.22 -8.58 -6.81
C ALA A 298 4.69 -8.76 -5.35
N ASP A 299 3.73 -8.67 -4.42
CA ASP A 299 3.94 -8.76 -2.97
C ASP A 299 3.43 -10.08 -2.35
N HIS A 300 3.26 -11.14 -3.15
CA HIS A 300 2.70 -12.40 -2.64
C HIS A 300 3.68 -13.58 -2.72
N PHE A 301 3.66 -14.38 -1.65
CA PHE A 301 4.12 -15.76 -1.65
C PHE A 301 2.95 -16.67 -2.06
N TYR A 302 3.21 -17.71 -2.83
CA TYR A 302 2.18 -18.67 -3.23
C TYR A 302 2.58 -20.09 -2.83
N VAL A 303 1.60 -20.83 -2.29
CA VAL A 303 1.67 -22.27 -2.05
C VAL A 303 0.68 -22.96 -2.96
N VAL A 304 1.09 -24.02 -3.66
CA VAL A 304 0.21 -24.82 -4.51
C VAL A 304 -0.55 -25.82 -3.64
N SER A 305 -1.87 -25.77 -3.66
CA SER A 305 -2.75 -26.73 -2.98
C SER A 305 -3.23 -27.83 -3.93
N ALA A 306 -3.56 -27.46 -5.17
CA ALA A 306 -3.98 -28.39 -6.22
C ALA A 306 -3.53 -27.89 -7.60
N GLY A 307 -3.33 -28.80 -8.54
CA GLY A 307 -2.87 -28.49 -9.90
C GLY A 307 -1.36 -28.30 -10.03
N GLU A 308 -0.93 -27.90 -11.22
CA GLU A 308 0.48 -27.83 -11.60
C GLU A 308 0.84 -26.44 -12.13
N LEU A 309 2.03 -25.95 -11.76
CA LEU A 309 2.62 -24.72 -12.28
C LEU A 309 4.00 -24.98 -12.91
N THR A 310 4.37 -24.15 -13.88
CA THR A 310 5.74 -24.07 -14.43
C THR A 310 6.37 -22.74 -14.03
N VAL A 311 7.66 -22.76 -13.73
CA VAL A 311 8.49 -21.58 -13.49
C VAL A 311 9.42 -21.42 -14.68
N GLU A 312 9.41 -20.25 -15.28
CA GLU A 312 10.14 -19.92 -16.50
C GLU A 312 10.99 -18.67 -16.28
N LYS A 313 12.28 -18.74 -16.63
CA LYS A 313 13.18 -17.59 -16.60
C LYS A 313 13.72 -17.36 -18.00
N ASP A 314 13.55 -16.15 -18.52
CA ASP A 314 13.98 -15.77 -19.87
C ASP A 314 13.41 -16.73 -20.96
N GLY A 315 12.18 -17.20 -20.74
CA GLY A 315 11.48 -18.15 -21.62
C GLY A 315 11.88 -19.61 -21.46
N GLN A 316 12.86 -19.94 -20.61
CA GLN A 316 13.27 -21.32 -20.35
C GLN A 316 12.62 -21.87 -19.09
N LYS A 317 12.08 -23.09 -19.15
CA LYS A 317 11.53 -23.78 -17.98
C LYS A 317 12.66 -24.13 -17.01
N VAL A 318 12.60 -23.58 -15.81
CA VAL A 318 13.59 -23.80 -14.75
C VAL A 318 13.07 -24.68 -13.63
N ARG A 319 11.76 -24.74 -13.42
CA ARG A 319 11.15 -25.55 -12.35
C ARG A 319 9.70 -25.92 -12.64
N HIS A 320 9.26 -27.04 -12.09
CA HIS A 320 7.86 -27.46 -12.05
C HIS A 320 7.38 -27.48 -10.58
N LEU A 321 6.14 -27.06 -10.33
CA LEU A 321 5.55 -27.00 -9.00
C LEU A 321 4.23 -27.79 -8.96
N GLU A 322 4.17 -28.73 -8.03
CA GLU A 322 3.02 -29.58 -7.71
C GLU A 322 2.44 -29.19 -6.33
N PRO A 323 1.33 -29.80 -5.86
CA PRO A 323 0.82 -29.57 -4.50
C PRO A 323 1.89 -29.68 -3.41
N GLY A 324 1.93 -28.69 -2.51
CA GLY A 324 2.99 -28.50 -1.52
C GLY A 324 4.20 -27.68 -2.02
N GLY A 325 4.33 -27.48 -3.33
CA GLY A 325 5.28 -26.58 -3.94
C GLY A 325 4.97 -25.11 -3.62
N SER A 326 6.00 -24.26 -3.65
CA SER A 326 5.84 -22.83 -3.37
C SER A 326 6.76 -21.94 -4.21
N CYS A 327 6.38 -20.68 -4.36
CA CYS A 327 7.14 -19.68 -5.11
C CYS A 327 6.89 -18.24 -4.65
N GLY A 328 7.78 -17.34 -5.05
CA GLY A 328 7.65 -15.90 -4.84
C GLY A 328 8.40 -15.33 -3.64
N GLU A 329 9.23 -16.15 -3.00
CA GLU A 329 10.00 -15.81 -1.79
C GLU A 329 11.06 -14.72 -2.00
N LEU A 330 11.66 -14.63 -3.19
CA LEU A 330 12.78 -13.72 -3.45
C LEU A 330 12.37 -12.24 -3.39
N ALA A 331 11.20 -11.90 -3.92
CA ALA A 331 10.68 -10.54 -3.85
C ALA A 331 10.35 -10.12 -2.40
N LEU A 332 10.04 -11.08 -1.54
CA LEU A 332 9.67 -10.86 -0.15
C LEU A 332 10.90 -10.63 0.72
N LEU A 333 11.94 -11.43 0.51
CA LEU A 333 13.21 -11.38 1.24
C LEU A 333 14.09 -10.21 0.78
N TYR A 334 14.27 -10.02 -0.52
CA TYR A 334 15.30 -9.13 -1.06
C TYR A 334 14.76 -7.86 -1.71
N ARG A 335 13.43 -7.65 -1.70
CA ARG A 335 12.76 -6.53 -2.41
C ARG A 335 13.14 -6.41 -3.88
N ALA A 336 13.58 -7.51 -4.49
CA ALA A 336 14.02 -7.56 -5.87
C ALA A 336 12.82 -7.73 -6.82
N PRO A 337 12.93 -7.27 -8.09
CA PRO A 337 11.98 -7.63 -9.14
C PRO A 337 11.80 -9.15 -9.23
N ARG A 338 10.64 -9.61 -9.68
CA ARG A 338 10.35 -11.04 -9.84
C ARG A 338 11.35 -11.67 -10.81
N ALA A 339 12.10 -12.67 -10.33
CA ALA A 339 13.22 -13.26 -11.06
C ALA A 339 12.79 -14.21 -12.20
N ALA A 340 11.53 -14.65 -12.20
CA ALA A 340 10.98 -15.61 -13.16
C ALA A 340 9.46 -15.43 -13.27
N THR A 341 8.90 -15.89 -14.38
CA THR A 341 7.46 -16.02 -14.60
C THR A 341 7.00 -17.36 -14.02
N VAL A 342 5.83 -17.39 -13.38
CA VAL A 342 5.17 -18.62 -12.91
C VAL A 342 3.82 -18.72 -13.59
N ARG A 343 3.54 -19.84 -14.25
CA ARG A 343 2.34 -20.05 -15.07
C ARG A 343 1.66 -21.36 -14.68
N ALA A 344 0.33 -21.36 -14.59
CA ALA A 344 -0.43 -22.57 -14.38
C ALA A 344 -0.44 -23.44 -15.64
N LEU A 345 -0.11 -24.73 -15.49
CA LEU A 345 -0.22 -25.74 -16.56
C LEU A 345 -1.62 -26.35 -16.59
N THR A 346 -2.20 -26.57 -15.41
CA THR A 346 -3.57 -27.05 -15.24
C THR A 346 -4.42 -26.00 -14.53
N ALA A 347 -5.73 -26.25 -14.36
CA ALA A 347 -6.48 -25.53 -13.34
C ALA A 347 -5.82 -25.82 -11.98
N ALA A 348 -5.63 -24.78 -11.18
CA ALA A 348 -4.88 -24.88 -9.94
C ALA A 348 -5.52 -24.07 -8.81
N THR A 349 -5.37 -24.55 -7.59
CA THR A 349 -5.76 -23.84 -6.36
C THR A 349 -4.50 -23.51 -5.59
N LEU A 350 -4.34 -22.24 -5.23
CA LEU A 350 -3.19 -21.69 -4.55
C LEU A 350 -3.60 -21.05 -3.22
N PHE A 351 -2.67 -20.96 -2.29
CA PHE A 351 -2.77 -20.07 -1.14
C PHE A 351 -1.78 -18.92 -1.31
N ALA A 352 -2.32 -17.70 -1.42
CA ALA A 352 -1.56 -16.47 -1.51
C ALA A 352 -1.37 -15.86 -0.12
N ILE A 353 -0.13 -15.57 0.25
CA ILE A 353 0.23 -14.88 1.50
C ILE A 353 0.87 -13.55 1.14
N HIS A 354 0.28 -12.46 1.63
CA HIS A 354 0.81 -11.13 1.38
C HIS A 354 2.12 -10.89 2.14
N ARG A 355 3.00 -10.11 1.55
CA ARG A 355 4.33 -9.79 2.06
C ARG A 355 4.30 -9.20 3.46
N GLN A 356 3.34 -8.32 3.74
CA GLN A 356 3.24 -7.69 5.05
C GLN A 356 2.94 -8.72 6.13
N GLU A 357 2.02 -9.65 5.87
CA GLU A 357 1.66 -10.74 6.78
C GLU A 357 2.85 -11.65 7.05
N LEU A 358 3.57 -12.02 5.99
CA LEU A 358 4.78 -12.82 6.13
C LEU A 358 5.88 -12.06 6.89
N ARG A 359 6.05 -10.77 6.62
CA ARG A 359 7.10 -9.93 7.21
C ARG A 359 6.87 -9.65 8.69
N VAL A 360 5.63 -9.41 9.13
CA VAL A 360 5.32 -9.16 10.54
C VAL A 360 5.82 -10.32 11.40
N VAL A 361 5.61 -11.54 10.95
CA VAL A 361 5.98 -12.73 11.71
C VAL A 361 7.44 -13.15 11.48
N MET A 362 8.01 -12.86 10.31
CA MET A 362 9.42 -13.13 10.02
C MET A 362 10.41 -12.10 10.58
N GLN A 363 9.94 -10.97 11.12
CA GLN A 363 10.81 -9.91 11.63
C GLN A 363 11.79 -10.39 12.72
N ALA A 364 11.31 -11.12 13.73
CA ALA A 364 12.17 -11.60 14.82
C ALA A 364 13.19 -12.67 14.34
N PRO A 365 12.79 -13.72 13.60
CA PRO A 365 13.73 -14.66 12.98
C PRO A 365 14.75 -14.00 12.05
N LEU A 366 14.31 -13.06 11.21
CA LEU A 366 15.18 -12.34 10.28
C LEU A 366 16.17 -11.44 11.02
N LYS A 367 15.71 -10.71 12.04
CA LYS A 367 16.59 -9.92 12.91
C LYS A 367 17.65 -10.80 13.57
N LYS A 368 17.26 -11.94 14.13
CA LYS A 368 18.19 -12.91 14.73
C LYS A 368 19.21 -13.46 13.73
N LYS A 369 18.79 -13.71 12.48
CA LYS A 369 19.67 -14.13 11.39
C LYS A 369 20.67 -13.03 11.02
N LEU A 370 20.20 -11.78 10.86
CA LEU A 370 21.04 -10.62 10.57
C LEU A 370 22.02 -10.30 11.70
N GLU A 371 21.61 -10.45 12.97
CA GLU A 371 22.48 -10.35 14.13
C GLU A 371 23.60 -11.41 14.09
N GLY A 372 23.27 -12.65 13.68
CA GLY A 372 24.25 -13.71 13.45
C GLY A 372 25.27 -13.36 12.36
N PHE A 373 24.82 -12.79 11.25
CA PHE A 373 25.70 -12.32 10.17
C PHE A 373 26.54 -11.11 10.58
N ALA A 374 25.97 -10.13 11.29
CA ALA A 374 26.73 -8.99 11.80
C ALA A 374 27.81 -9.45 12.80
N THR A 375 27.50 -10.46 13.62
CA THR A 375 28.49 -11.10 14.51
C THR A 375 29.61 -11.77 13.73
N LEU A 376 29.28 -12.47 12.63
CA LEU A 376 30.24 -13.10 11.75
C LEU A 376 31.15 -12.07 11.06
N LEU A 377 30.58 -10.98 10.53
CA LEU A 377 31.32 -9.87 9.95
C LEU A 377 32.25 -9.21 10.97
N GLY A 378 31.85 -9.17 12.25
CA GLY A 378 32.70 -8.71 13.35
C GLY A 378 33.97 -9.53 13.58
N ARG A 379 34.03 -10.77 13.09
CA ARG A 379 35.21 -11.64 13.15
C ARG A 379 36.07 -11.56 11.90
N VAL A 380 35.55 -10.94 10.84
CA VAL A 380 36.27 -10.82 9.59
C VAL A 380 37.33 -9.73 9.74
N ASP A 381 38.62 -10.05 9.61
CA ASP A 381 39.70 -9.12 9.99
C ASP A 381 39.63 -7.78 9.26
N ILE A 382 39.29 -7.79 7.97
CA ILE A 382 39.12 -6.56 7.18
C ILE A 382 37.82 -5.81 7.51
N LEU A 383 36.83 -6.45 8.13
CA LEU A 383 35.51 -5.88 8.43
C LEU A 383 35.25 -5.65 9.93
N LYS A 384 36.13 -6.13 10.83
CA LYS A 384 35.94 -6.04 12.29
C LYS A 384 35.88 -4.60 12.79
N HIS A 385 36.51 -3.67 12.08
CA HIS A 385 36.56 -2.24 12.39
C HIS A 385 35.31 -1.47 11.97
N LEU A 386 34.40 -2.08 11.21
CA LEU A 386 33.14 -1.46 10.83
C LEU A 386 32.23 -1.25 12.05
N GLN A 387 31.48 -0.16 12.01
CA GLN A 387 30.48 0.17 13.02
C GLN A 387 29.29 -0.80 12.95
N ALA A 388 28.48 -0.84 14.00
CA ALA A 388 27.35 -1.76 14.10
C ALA A 388 26.34 -1.58 12.94
N ASP A 389 26.04 -0.34 12.56
CA ASP A 389 25.12 -0.04 11.47
C ASP A 389 25.70 -0.45 10.10
N GLU A 390 27.00 -0.24 9.87
CA GLU A 390 27.70 -0.66 8.65
C GLU A 390 27.74 -2.19 8.53
N LYS A 391 27.98 -2.90 9.64
CA LYS A 391 27.89 -4.37 9.70
C LYS A 391 26.47 -4.85 9.46
N ALA A 392 25.45 -4.15 9.95
CA ALA A 392 24.06 -4.48 9.69
C ALA A 392 23.72 -4.30 8.20
N MET A 393 24.21 -3.25 7.56
CA MET A 393 24.05 -3.02 6.11
C MET A 393 24.73 -4.12 5.29
N LEU A 394 25.95 -4.50 5.64
CA LEU A 394 26.65 -5.60 4.97
C LEU A 394 25.98 -6.95 5.23
N ALA A 395 25.50 -7.20 6.45
CA ALA A 395 24.78 -8.42 6.80
C ALA A 395 23.51 -8.60 5.96
N ASP A 396 22.81 -7.50 5.65
CA ASP A 396 21.64 -7.49 4.74
C ASP A 396 22.02 -7.76 3.28
N ALA A 397 23.24 -7.37 2.87
CA ALA A 397 23.74 -7.57 1.51
C ALA A 397 24.38 -8.96 1.27
N LEU A 398 24.62 -9.76 2.32
CA LEU A 398 25.21 -11.09 2.17
C LEU A 398 24.27 -12.06 1.45
N ILE A 399 24.83 -12.79 0.49
CA ILE A 399 24.12 -13.85 -0.24
C ILE A 399 24.71 -15.19 0.18
N GLU A 400 23.91 -16.02 0.85
CA GLU A 400 24.31 -17.40 1.16
C GLU A 400 24.46 -18.22 -0.12
N ARG A 401 25.61 -18.89 -0.27
CA ARG A 401 25.92 -19.84 -1.35
C ARG A 401 26.25 -21.19 -0.71
N THR A 402 25.78 -22.28 -1.32
CA THR A 402 26.11 -23.65 -0.92
C THR A 402 26.86 -24.31 -2.06
N PHE A 403 27.96 -24.98 -1.73
CA PHE A 403 28.79 -25.72 -2.68
C PHE A 403 28.88 -27.17 -2.22
N TYR A 404 29.00 -28.09 -3.17
CA TYR A 404 29.19 -29.51 -2.88
C TYR A 404 30.67 -29.88 -2.84
N LYS A 405 30.98 -31.01 -2.19
CA LYS A 405 32.36 -31.52 -2.11
C LYS A 405 32.95 -31.70 -3.52
N GLY A 406 34.11 -31.10 -3.75
CA GLY A 406 34.83 -31.16 -5.02
C GLY A 406 34.43 -30.08 -6.03
N GLU A 407 33.44 -29.24 -5.72
CA GLU A 407 33.08 -28.10 -6.55
C GLU A 407 34.13 -26.99 -6.44
N THR A 408 34.48 -26.38 -7.57
CA THR A 408 35.41 -25.25 -7.60
C THR A 408 34.67 -23.95 -7.28
N ILE A 409 35.06 -23.28 -6.20
CA ILE A 409 34.43 -22.02 -5.76
C ILE A 409 35.04 -20.83 -6.50
N ILE A 410 36.38 -20.80 -6.59
CA ILE A 410 37.17 -19.79 -7.30
C ILE A 410 38.25 -20.52 -8.09
N GLN A 411 38.45 -20.14 -9.35
CA GLN A 411 39.46 -20.71 -10.23
C GLN A 411 40.67 -19.76 -10.38
N GLN A 412 41.88 -20.29 -10.21
CA GLN A 412 43.12 -19.52 -10.36
C GLN A 412 43.22 -18.92 -11.77
N GLY A 413 43.52 -17.62 -11.84
CA GLY A 413 43.64 -16.87 -13.10
C GLY A 413 42.34 -16.20 -13.56
N GLU A 414 41.20 -16.51 -12.94
CA GLU A 414 39.94 -15.81 -13.24
C GLU A 414 39.86 -14.46 -12.52
N LYS A 415 39.16 -13.51 -13.14
CA LYS A 415 38.91 -12.19 -12.57
C LYS A 415 37.87 -12.31 -11.45
N GLY A 416 38.29 -12.13 -10.20
CA GLY A 416 37.40 -12.11 -9.04
C GLY A 416 36.67 -10.77 -8.89
N ASP A 417 35.35 -10.83 -8.67
CA ASP A 417 34.49 -9.69 -8.32
C ASP A 417 33.65 -9.93 -7.04
N THR A 418 33.82 -11.11 -6.41
CA THR A 418 32.99 -11.58 -5.31
C THR A 418 33.85 -11.85 -4.08
N PHE A 419 33.43 -11.31 -2.92
CA PHE A 419 34.04 -11.58 -1.62
C PHE A 419 33.29 -12.72 -0.92
N TYR A 420 33.97 -13.85 -0.68
CA TYR A 420 33.39 -15.01 -0.01
C TYR A 420 33.77 -15.02 1.47
N ILE A 421 32.82 -15.41 2.33
CA ILE A 421 33.09 -15.66 3.75
C ILE A 421 32.68 -17.10 4.05
N LEU A 422 33.65 -17.92 4.45
CA LEU A 422 33.41 -19.32 4.78
C LEU A 422 32.69 -19.43 6.13
N TYR A 423 31.40 -19.74 6.08
CA TYR A 423 30.57 -19.85 7.28
C TYR A 423 30.54 -21.26 7.88
N ASP A 424 30.42 -22.28 7.03
CA ASP A 424 30.27 -23.68 7.42
C ASP A 424 30.96 -24.59 6.40
N GLY A 425 31.49 -25.72 6.86
CA GLY A 425 32.27 -26.66 6.03
C GLY A 425 33.76 -26.33 5.95
N GLN A 426 34.45 -26.98 5.01
CA GLN A 426 35.90 -26.88 4.81
C GLN A 426 36.19 -26.67 3.32
N VAL A 427 37.16 -25.82 3.01
CA VAL A 427 37.65 -25.61 1.64
C VAL A 427 39.17 -25.79 1.60
N SER A 428 39.68 -26.32 0.49
CA SER A 428 41.11 -26.38 0.20
C SER A 428 41.47 -25.28 -0.79
N VAL A 429 42.55 -24.57 -0.53
CA VAL A 429 43.11 -23.56 -1.43
C VAL A 429 44.25 -24.21 -2.19
N LEU A 430 44.17 -24.19 -3.52
CA LEU A 430 45.19 -24.73 -4.41
C LEU A 430 45.82 -23.61 -5.24
N VAL A 431 47.14 -23.65 -5.37
CA VAL A 431 47.90 -22.82 -6.30
C VAL A 431 48.73 -23.77 -7.17
N ASP A 432 48.58 -23.67 -8.48
CA ASP A 432 49.23 -24.56 -9.46
C ASP A 432 48.99 -26.05 -9.13
N ASN A 433 47.75 -26.39 -8.77
CA ASN A 433 47.29 -27.71 -8.33
C ASN A 433 47.97 -28.28 -7.07
N GLN A 434 48.70 -27.46 -6.32
CA GLN A 434 49.23 -27.84 -5.01
C GLN A 434 48.40 -27.22 -3.90
N GLU A 435 48.00 -28.02 -2.92
CA GLU A 435 47.24 -27.52 -1.76
C GLU A 435 48.16 -26.65 -0.88
N VAL A 436 47.84 -25.37 -0.78
CA VAL A 436 48.61 -24.39 0.01
C VAL A 436 47.96 -24.05 1.34
N ALA A 437 46.64 -24.25 1.46
CA ALA A 437 45.91 -24.04 2.71
C ALA A 437 44.63 -24.86 2.77
N LYS A 438 44.12 -25.05 3.99
CA LYS A 438 42.79 -25.58 4.29
C LYS A 438 42.10 -24.61 5.24
N LEU A 439 40.96 -24.08 4.83
CA LEU A 439 40.17 -23.15 5.62
C LEU A 439 38.94 -23.88 6.18
N GLN A 440 38.57 -23.53 7.41
CA GLN A 440 37.45 -24.15 8.13
C GLN A 440 36.45 -23.07 8.56
N GLY A 441 35.17 -23.29 8.28
CA GLY A 441 34.09 -22.40 8.73
C GLY A 441 33.81 -22.54 10.23
N ALA A 442 33.33 -21.47 10.86
CA ALA A 442 33.00 -21.46 12.30
C ALA A 442 31.81 -22.35 12.71
N GLY A 443 31.02 -22.83 11.75
CA GLY A 443 29.95 -23.80 11.97
C GLY A 443 28.65 -23.21 12.52
N ARG A 444 27.55 -23.94 12.35
CA ARG A 444 26.18 -23.49 12.69
C ARG A 444 25.78 -23.63 14.18
N SER A 445 26.59 -24.23 15.06
CA SER A 445 26.09 -24.69 16.38
C SER A 445 27.11 -24.89 17.54
N LYS A 446 28.32 -24.32 17.53
CA LYS A 446 29.18 -24.36 18.73
C LYS A 446 29.65 -22.98 19.16
N SER A 447 29.80 -22.83 20.49
CA SER A 447 30.30 -21.66 21.21
C SER A 447 31.38 -20.95 20.39
N LEU A 448 30.99 -19.76 19.97
CA LEU A 448 31.71 -18.92 19.03
C LEU A 448 32.91 -18.23 19.71
N GLU A 449 33.94 -18.99 20.11
CA GLU A 449 35.19 -18.45 20.65
C GLU A 449 36.34 -18.68 19.64
N GLY A 450 36.76 -17.62 18.95
CA GLY A 450 37.91 -17.64 18.01
C GLY A 450 37.72 -16.77 16.75
N PRO A 451 38.81 -16.21 16.17
CA PRO A 451 38.79 -15.51 14.88
C PRO A 451 38.52 -16.49 13.72
N LEU A 452 37.93 -15.97 12.63
CA LEU A 452 37.71 -16.72 11.38
C LEU A 452 38.94 -16.56 10.47
N GLU A 453 39.39 -17.62 9.81
CA GLU A 453 40.46 -17.57 8.80
C GLU A 453 39.85 -17.34 7.40
N PHE A 454 40.50 -16.46 6.61
CA PHE A 454 40.01 -15.99 5.29
C PHE A 454 40.61 -16.75 4.12
#